data_AF-A0A7V3CQM9-F1
#
_entry.id   AF-A0A7V3CQM9-F1
#
_cell.length_a   1.000
_cell.length_b   1.000
_cell.length_c   1.000
_cell.angle_alpha   90.00
_cell.angle_beta   90.00
_cell.angle_gamma   90.00
#
_symmetry.space_group_name_H-M   'P 1'
#
loop_
_entity.id
_entity.type
_entity.pdbx_description
1 polymer ?
#
loop_
_entity_poly.entity_id
_entity_poly.type
_entity_poly.pdbx_seq_one_letter_code
_entity_poly.pdbx_strand_id
1 'polypeptide(L)' 'MTTTLTITVLLAVVAAALWQSRRISALARTAPARVRRPLSPVQEAERILARRYARGEIGLDEYRRMLAILRH' A
#
# COMPACT_ATOMS: atom_id res chain seq x y z
N MET A 1 4.34 0.04 31.00
CA MET A 1 2.89 0.01 30.68
C MET A 1 2.52 0.83 29.45
N THR A 2 3.27 1.88 29.09
CA THR A 2 3.02 2.68 27.89
C THR A 2 3.39 1.97 26.58
N THR A 3 4.47 1.18 26.57
CA THR A 3 4.97 0.44 25.40
C THR A 3 4.01 -0.66 24.92
N THR A 4 3.36 -1.37 25.82
CA THR A 4 2.36 -2.40 25.48
C THR A 4 1.10 -1.78 24.85
N LEU A 5 0.72 -0.59 25.30
CA LEU A 5 -0.40 0.20 24.78
C LEU A 5 -0.11 0.72 23.37
N THR A 6 1.09 1.26 23.13
CA THR A 6 1.49 1.70 21.78
C THR A 6 1.59 0.54 20.80
N ILE A 7 2.14 -0.61 21.20
CA ILE A 7 2.25 -1.79 20.33
C ILE A 7 0.86 -2.33 19.95
N THR A 8 -0.07 -2.41 20.90
CA THR A 8 -1.43 -2.89 20.64
C THR A 8 -2.22 -1.94 19.73
N VAL A 9 -2.09 -0.62 19.91
CA VAL A 9 -2.69 0.38 19.01
C VAL A 9 -2.08 0.27 17.60
N LEU A 10 -0.76 0.13 17.49
CA LEU A 10 -0.09 -0.01 16.20
C LEU A 10 -0.58 -1.27 15.45
N LEU A 11 -0.68 -2.39 16.16
CA LEU A 11 -1.20 -3.65 15.61
C LEU A 11 -2.65 -3.50 15.14
N ALA A 12 -3.51 -2.83 15.93
CA ALA A 12 -4.90 -2.58 15.56
C ALA A 12 -5.01 -1.73 14.27
N VAL A 13 -4.17 -0.70 14.13
CA VAL A 13 -4.13 0.15 12.93
C VAL A 13 -3.67 -0.64 11.70
N VAL A 14 -2.62 -1.46 11.83
CA VAL A 14 -2.14 -2.31 10.72
C VAL A 14 -3.21 -3.33 10.32
N ALA A 15 -3.86 -3.97 11.29
CA ALA A 15 -4.95 -4.92 11.02
C ALA A 15 -6.13 -4.25 10.31
N ALA A 16 -6.52 -3.05 10.73
CA ALA A 16 -7.59 -2.28 10.07
C ALA A 16 -7.22 -1.89 8.63
N ALA A 17 -5.98 -1.47 8.38
CA ALA A 17 -5.49 -1.15 7.04
C ALA A 17 -5.46 -2.38 6.12
N LEU A 18 -5.04 -3.55 6.64
CA LEU A 18 -5.09 -4.81 5.92
C LEU A 18 -6.53 -5.27 5.65
N TRP A 19 -7.44 -5.06 6.59
CA TRP A 19 -8.86 -5.39 6.39
C TRP A 19 -9.50 -4.52 5.31
N GLN A 20 -9.23 -3.22 5.32
CA GLN A 20 -9.76 -2.27 4.33
C GLN A 20 -9.22 -2.54 2.92
N SER A 21 -7.92 -2.81 2.78
CA SER A 21 -7.31 -3.16 1.49
C SER A 21 -7.87 -4.47 0.91
N ARG A 22 -8.15 -5.47 1.75
CA ARG A 22 -8.82 -6.70 1.34
C ARG A 22 -10.27 -6.48 0.91
N ARG A 23 -11.02 -5.62 1.62
CA ARG A 23 -12.38 -5.21 1.27
C ARG A 23 -12.43 -4.53 -0.10
N ILE A 24 -11.52 -3.59 -0.35
CA ILE A 24 -11.40 -2.90 -1.65
C ILE A 24 -11.02 -3.90 -2.76
N SER A 25 -10.12 -4.85 -2.46
CA SER A 25 -9.72 -5.89 -3.40
C SER A 25 -10.81 -6.94 -3.68
N ALA A 26 -11.71 -7.19 -2.72
CA ALA A 26 -12.89 -8.03 -2.92
C ALA A 26 -13.92 -7.34 -3.82
N LEU A 27 -14.15 -6.04 -3.62
CA LEU A 27 -15.00 -5.23 -4.50
C LEU A 27 -14.42 -5.08 -5.92
N ALA A 28 -13.08 -5.05 -6.04
CA ALA A 28 -12.40 -5.02 -7.32
C ALA A 28 -12.50 -6.35 -8.10
N ARG A 29 -12.79 -7.47 -7.43
CA ARG A 29 -12.95 -8.79 -8.08
C ARG A 29 -14.32 -9.00 -8.73
N THR A 30 -15.34 -8.26 -8.29
CA THR A 30 -16.68 -8.26 -8.90
C THR A 30 -16.89 -7.11 -9.89
N ALA A 31 -15.92 -6.20 -10.04
CA ALA A 31 -15.95 -5.22 -11.10
C ALA A 31 -15.80 -5.95 -12.46
N PRO A 32 -16.67 -5.67 -13.46
CA PRO A 32 -16.55 -6.25 -14.78
C PRO A 32 -15.15 -5.96 -15.29
N ALA A 33 -14.47 -6.99 -15.82
CA ALA A 33 -13.08 -6.97 -16.26
C ALA A 33 -12.69 -5.56 -16.73
N ARG A 34 -12.09 -4.77 -15.82
CA ARG A 34 -11.63 -3.43 -16.15
C ARG A 34 -10.65 -3.68 -17.26
N VAL A 35 -11.01 -3.27 -18.47
CA VAL A 35 -10.09 -3.04 -19.59
C VAL A 35 -8.82 -2.56 -18.93
N ARG A 36 -7.74 -3.35 -19.04
CA ARG A 36 -6.41 -2.95 -18.56
C ARG A 36 -6.07 -1.70 -19.34
N ARG A 37 -6.55 -0.55 -18.87
CA ARG A 37 -6.04 0.75 -19.30
C ARG A 37 -4.54 0.62 -19.08
N PRO A 38 -3.71 0.87 -20.10
CA PRO A 38 -2.27 0.87 -19.90
C PRO A 38 -2.03 1.78 -18.70
N LEU A 39 -1.52 1.19 -17.61
CA LEU A 39 -1.13 1.96 -16.45
C LEU A 39 -0.13 2.99 -16.97
N SER A 40 -0.35 4.26 -16.63
CA SER A 40 0.66 5.28 -16.90
C SER A 40 2.01 4.74 -16.38
N PRO A 41 3.14 5.00 -17.06
CA PRO A 41 4.46 4.59 -16.57
C PRO A 41 4.69 4.95 -15.09
N VAL A 42 4.12 6.08 -14.66
CA VAL A 42 4.10 6.52 -13.25
C VAL A 42 3.33 5.54 -12.36
N GLN A 43 2.13 5.11 -12.74
CA GLN A 43 1.33 4.18 -11.95
C GLN A 43 1.96 2.79 -11.86
N GLU A 44 2.66 2.32 -12.89
CA GLU A 44 3.40 1.05 -12.82
C GLU A 44 4.60 1.18 -11.89
N ALA A 45 5.35 2.29 -11.95
CA ALA A 45 6.44 2.56 -11.03
C ALA A 45 5.98 2.70 -9.57
N GLU A 46 4.83 3.36 -9.31
CA GLU A 46 4.21 3.36 -7.96
C GLU A 46 3.90 1.94 -7.48
N ARG A 47 3.37 1.08 -8.37
CA ARG A 47 3.03 -0.30 -8.03
C ARG A 47 4.25 -1.14 -7.70
N ILE A 48 5.36 -0.92 -8.41
CA ILE A 48 6.64 -1.58 -8.12
C ILE A 48 7.14 -1.15 -6.74
N LEU A 49 7.14 0.16 -6.44
CA LEU A 49 7.55 0.68 -5.14
C LEU A 49 6.71 0.11 -3.99
N ALA A 50 5.38 0.08 -4.15
CA ALA A 50 4.49 -0.48 -3.14
C ALA A 50 4.77 -1.97 -2.87
N ARG A 51 5.12 -2.73 -3.93
CA ARG A 51 5.48 -4.15 -3.81
C ARG A 51 6.81 -4.34 -3.08
N ARG A 52 7.80 -3.49 -3.32
CA ARG A 52 9.09 -3.52 -2.62
C ARG A 52 8.92 -3.20 -1.14
N TYR A 53 8.13 -2.17 -0.81
CA TYR A 53 7.80 -1.81 0.57
C TYR A 53 7.07 -2.94 1.30
N ALA A 54 6.07 -3.56 0.65
CA ALA A 54 5.33 -4.69 1.24
C ALA A 54 6.21 -5.92 1.50
N ARG A 55 7.29 -6.10 0.73
CA ARG A 55 8.30 -7.15 0.94
C ARG A 55 9.38 -6.76 1.95
N GLY A 56 9.40 -5.52 2.43
CA GLY A 56 10.44 -5.01 3.32
C GLY A 56 11.78 -4.78 2.62
N GLU A 57 11.81 -4.72 1.28
CA GLU A 57 13.03 -4.46 0.51
C GLU A 57 13.45 -2.98 0.59
N ILE A 58 12.52 -2.09 0.92
CA ILE A 58 12.75 -0.66 1.11
C ILE A 58 12.04 -0.17 2.38
N GLY A 59 12.63 0.83 3.03
CA GLY A 59 12.05 1.47 4.21
C GLY A 59 10.89 2.41 3.89
N LEU A 60 10.14 2.82 4.92
CA LEU A 60 9.02 3.76 4.78
C LEU A 60 9.48 5.14 4.25
N ASP A 61 10.61 5.64 4.76
CA ASP A 61 11.14 6.95 4.36
C ASP A 61 11.62 6.96 2.91
N GLU A 62 12.26 5.87 2.49
CA GLU A 62 12.70 5.66 1.12
C GLU A 62 11.50 5.57 0.17
N TYR A 63 10.49 4.77 0.53
CA TYR A 63 9.24 4.67 -0.23
C TYR A 63 8.56 6.04 -0.42
N ARG A 64 8.48 6.85 0.65
CA ARG A 64 7.89 8.20 0.58
C ARG A 64 8.69 9.13 -0.32
N ARG A 65 10.03 9.11 -0.23
CA ARG A 65 10.91 9.92 -1.07
C ARG A 65 10.74 9.58 -2.55
N MET A 66 10.74 8.30 -2.89
CA MET A 66 10.59 7.83 -4.27
C MET A 66 9.20 8.15 -4.85
N LEU A 67 8.15 8.04 -4.03
CA LEU A 67 6.79 8.46 -4.41
C LEU A 67 6.69 9.95 -4.70
N ALA A 68 7.37 10.79 -3.90
CA ALA A 68 7.38 12.24 -4.12
C ALA A 68 8.05 12.60 -5.45
N ILE A 69 9.18 11.96 -5.79
CA ILE A 69 9.87 12.14 -7.08
C ILE A 69 8.97 11.76 -8.25
N LEU A 70 8.20 10.69 -8.12
CA LEU A 70 7.39 10.15 -9.21
C LEU A 70 6.14 10.98 -9.54
N ARG A 71 5.69 11.82 -8.61
CA ARG A 71 4.48 12.65 -8.70
C ARG A 71 4.76 14.11 -9.04
N HIS A 72 6.03 14.49 -9.08
CA HIS A 72 6.47 15.86 -9.33
C HIS A 72 6.99 16.02 -10.75
#